data_AF-A0A8T2KT70-F1
#
_entry.id   AF-A0A8T2KT70-F1
#
_cell.length_a   1.000
_cell.length_b   1.000
_cell.length_c   1.000
_cell.angle_alpha   90.00
_cell.angle_beta   90.00
_cell.angle_gamma   90.00
#
_symmetry.space_group_name_H-M   'P 1'
#
loop_
_entity.id
_entity.type
_entity.pdbx_description
1 polymer ?
#
loop_
_entity_poly.entity_id
_entity_poly.type
_entity_poly.pdbx_seq_one_letter_code
_entity_poly.pdbx_strand_id
1 'polypeptide(L)'
;ELLLEGDIVLPRTRNALVCANNNCFWKKSSTGAMATFHSKTCIRFVDRSTEIDYLSIENRGRTGGKQVVSLSTRGCVYHGIVQHELNHALGFYHEHTRSDRDSYVTINWQNIDPTMQYNFNKENTNNLNTPYDYSSVMHYGKTAFTINGLNTITPIPDASVQIGQRVDLSVIDIQRINTLYNC
;
A
#
# COMPACT_ATOMS: atom_id res chain seq x y z
N GLU A 1 1.93 -23.48 -0.09
CA GLU A 1 1.96 -22.14 0.54
C GLU A 1 1.79 -21.09 -0.55
N LEU A 2 0.58 -20.54 -0.68
CA LEU A 2 0.25 -19.50 -1.64
C LEU A 2 0.42 -18.15 -0.95
N LEU A 3 1.44 -17.40 -1.33
CA LEU A 3 1.72 -16.05 -0.82
C LEU A 3 1.01 -15.02 -1.72
N LEU A 4 -0.11 -14.49 -1.24
CA LEU A 4 -0.80 -13.32 -1.80
C LEU A 4 -0.29 -12.07 -1.07
N GLU A 5 0.36 -11.18 -1.83
CA GLU A 5 0.63 -9.76 -1.56
C GLU A 5 1.14 -9.36 -0.16
N GLY A 6 2.42 -8.93 -0.09
CA GLY A 6 2.95 -8.16 1.05
C GLY A 6 4.17 -8.70 1.81
N ASP A 7 4.81 -9.79 1.37
CA ASP A 7 5.85 -10.44 2.20
C ASP A 7 7.27 -9.87 2.06
N ILE A 8 7.44 -8.56 2.31
CA ILE A 8 8.70 -8.10 2.91
C ILE A 8 8.32 -7.29 4.15
N VAL A 9 8.68 -7.82 5.32
CA VAL A 9 8.87 -6.98 6.51
C VAL A 9 10.31 -6.50 6.43
N LEU A 10 10.51 -5.24 6.06
CA LEU A 10 11.85 -4.70 5.95
C LEU A 10 12.53 -4.68 7.33
N PRO A 11 13.86 -4.85 7.41
CA PRO A 11 14.58 -4.75 8.67
C PRO A 11 14.35 -3.37 9.30
N ARG A 12 14.23 -3.31 10.63
CA ARG A 12 14.08 -2.03 11.37
C ARG A 12 15.21 -1.04 11.16
N THR A 13 16.33 -1.48 10.59
CA THR A 13 17.57 -0.71 10.51
C THR A 13 17.78 -0.05 9.14
N ARG A 14 17.46 -0.69 7.99
CA ARG A 14 17.73 -0.14 6.63
C ARG A 14 16.83 -0.76 5.54
N ASN A 15 16.27 0.09 4.67
CA ASN A 15 15.45 -0.33 3.53
C ASN A 15 16.18 -0.03 2.21
N ALA A 16 16.85 -1.02 1.64
CA ALA A 16 17.63 -0.84 0.41
C ALA A 16 16.75 -0.86 -0.86
N LEU A 17 17.05 0.00 -1.84
CA LEU A 17 16.33 0.12 -3.12
C LEU A 17 17.27 -0.08 -4.32
N VAL A 18 16.80 -0.77 -5.36
CA VAL A 18 17.47 -0.85 -6.69
C VAL A 18 16.52 -0.45 -7.80
N CYS A 19 17.02 0.35 -8.73
CA CYS A 19 16.38 0.61 -10.02
C CYS A 19 17.27 0.12 -11.15
N ALA A 20 16.69 -0.59 -12.11
CA ALA A 20 17.42 -0.95 -13.32
C ALA A 20 17.79 0.32 -14.13
N ASN A 21 19.02 0.35 -14.67
CA ASN A 21 19.54 1.36 -15.59
C ASN A 21 19.57 2.82 -15.09
N ASN A 22 19.68 3.08 -13.77
CA ASN A 22 19.63 4.43 -13.18
C ASN A 22 18.35 5.24 -13.52
N ASN A 23 17.35 4.60 -14.12
CA ASN A 23 16.07 5.20 -14.48
C ASN A 23 15.04 4.92 -13.40
N CYS A 24 15.40 5.17 -12.13
CA CYS A 24 14.34 5.44 -11.16
C CYS A 24 13.60 6.67 -11.71
N PHE A 25 12.32 6.52 -12.10
CA PHE A 25 11.45 7.67 -12.37
C PHE A 25 11.37 8.62 -11.14
N TRP A 26 11.79 8.09 -9.99
CA TRP A 26 11.81 8.73 -8.68
C TRP A 26 13.24 9.10 -8.31
N LYS A 27 13.63 10.36 -8.52
CA LYS A 27 14.86 10.88 -7.91
C LYS A 27 14.65 10.96 -6.40
N LYS A 28 15.68 10.62 -5.63
CA LYS A 28 15.81 10.89 -4.20
C LYS A 28 15.71 12.42 -4.02
N SER A 29 14.50 12.92 -3.85
CA SER A 29 14.21 14.34 -3.68
C SER A 29 13.70 14.55 -2.26
N SER A 30 14.10 15.66 -1.64
CA SER A 30 13.54 16.15 -0.36
C SER A 30 12.03 16.39 -0.43
N THR A 31 11.44 16.34 -1.62
CA THR A 31 10.01 16.47 -1.92
C THR A 31 9.39 15.24 -2.57
N GLY A 32 10.10 14.10 -2.61
CA GLY A 32 9.60 12.87 -3.24
C GLY A 32 8.73 12.00 -2.31
N ALA A 33 8.14 10.92 -2.84
CA ALA A 33 7.29 9.99 -2.09
C ALA A 33 7.93 9.43 -0.80
N MET A 34 9.26 9.34 -0.77
CA MET A 34 10.02 8.88 0.40
C MET A 34 10.18 9.95 1.49
N ALA A 35 9.97 11.24 1.17
CA ALA A 35 10.18 12.35 2.09
C ALA A 35 9.23 12.29 3.30
N THR A 36 7.97 11.88 3.10
CA THR A 36 7.02 11.70 4.21
C THR A 36 7.51 10.63 5.18
N PHE A 37 7.99 9.49 4.68
CA PHE A 37 8.60 8.45 5.54
C PHE A 37 9.82 9.00 6.29
N HIS A 38 10.74 9.67 5.58
CA HIS A 38 11.98 10.16 6.19
C HIS A 38 11.72 11.25 7.25
N SER A 39 10.67 12.04 7.10
CA SER A 39 10.35 13.16 8.01
C SER A 39 9.43 12.78 9.17
N LYS A 40 8.57 11.77 9.01
CA LYS A 40 7.53 11.42 9.99
C LYS A 40 7.72 10.06 10.66
N THR A 41 8.64 9.24 10.17
CA THR A 41 8.95 7.93 10.74
C THR A 41 10.45 7.75 10.90
N CYS A 42 10.86 6.62 11.49
CA CYS A 42 12.26 6.19 11.55
C CYS A 42 12.71 5.40 10.29
N ILE A 43 11.80 5.16 9.33
CA ILE A 43 12.10 4.41 8.12
C ILE A 43 13.00 5.21 7.17
N ARG A 44 14.11 4.60 6.73
CA ARG A 44 15.06 5.22 5.79
C ARG A 44 15.30 4.32 4.59
N PHE A 45 14.70 4.74 3.47
CA PHE A 45 15.01 4.21 2.15
C PHE A 45 16.38 4.70 1.66
N VAL A 46 17.26 3.76 1.34
CA VAL A 46 18.64 4.01 0.91
C VAL A 46 18.94 3.30 -0.40
N ASP A 47 19.85 3.86 -1.19
CA ASP A 47 20.30 3.19 -2.41
C ASP A 47 21.05 1.92 -2.00
N ARG A 48 20.73 0.80 -2.64
CA ARG A 48 21.38 -0.47 -2.35
C ARG A 48 22.85 -0.40 -2.77
N SER A 49 23.70 -0.98 -1.93
CA SER A 49 25.07 -1.36 -2.25
C SER A 49 25.17 -2.89 -2.30
N THR A 50 25.41 -3.52 -1.15
CA THR A 50 25.66 -4.96 -1.00
C THR A 50 24.58 -5.67 -0.20
N GLU A 51 23.50 -4.97 0.18
CA GLU A 51 22.43 -5.56 0.97
C GLU A 51 21.80 -6.76 0.23
N ILE A 52 21.57 -7.85 0.98
CA ILE A 52 20.96 -9.09 0.48
C ILE A 52 19.47 -8.86 0.22
N ASP A 53 18.78 -8.27 1.19
CA ASP A 53 17.37 -7.91 1.10
C ASP A 53 17.23 -6.46 0.61
N TYR A 54 16.45 -6.27 -0.45
CA TYR A 54 16.21 -4.97 -1.05
C TYR A 54 14.91 -4.97 -1.84
N LEU A 55 14.28 -3.81 -1.96
CA LEU A 55 13.19 -3.60 -2.89
C LEU A 55 13.76 -3.28 -4.26
N SER A 56 13.20 -3.92 -5.28
CA SER A 56 13.46 -3.51 -6.65
C SER A 56 12.24 -2.87 -7.25
N ILE A 57 12.40 -1.61 -7.63
CA ILE A 57 11.32 -0.85 -8.25
C ILE A 57 11.46 -1.09 -9.76
N GLU A 58 10.57 -1.90 -10.33
CA GLU A 58 10.58 -2.21 -11.77
C GLU A 58 9.19 -2.02 -12.38
N ASN A 59 9.13 -1.85 -13.70
CA ASN A 59 7.88 -1.92 -14.45
C ASN A 59 7.65 -3.35 -14.94
N ARG A 60 7.57 -4.30 -14.00
CA ARG A 60 7.35 -5.74 -14.28
C ARG A 60 6.48 -6.34 -13.19
N GLY A 61 5.48 -7.13 -13.58
CA GLY A 61 4.71 -7.96 -12.65
C GLY A 61 5.59 -9.03 -11.98
N ARG A 62 5.08 -9.63 -10.89
CA ARG A 62 5.78 -10.57 -10.01
C ARG A 62 6.51 -11.70 -10.77
N THR A 63 7.84 -11.81 -10.63
CA THR A 63 8.67 -12.83 -11.32
C THR A 63 9.25 -13.94 -10.42
N GLY A 64 9.03 -13.90 -9.10
CA GLY A 64 9.55 -14.89 -8.14
C GLY A 64 11.02 -14.66 -7.74
N GLY A 65 11.36 -14.92 -6.47
CA GLY A 65 12.65 -14.56 -5.87
C GLY A 65 12.65 -13.11 -5.38
N LYS A 66 13.53 -12.27 -5.95
CA LYS A 66 13.57 -10.81 -5.78
C LYS A 66 12.16 -10.18 -5.76
N GLN A 67 11.85 -9.35 -4.76
CA GLN A 67 10.53 -8.70 -4.68
C GLN A 67 10.52 -7.43 -5.54
N VAL A 68 9.66 -7.45 -6.56
CA VAL A 68 9.49 -6.36 -7.52
C VAL A 68 8.28 -5.53 -7.11
N VAL A 69 8.49 -4.24 -6.86
CA VAL A 69 7.41 -3.26 -6.78
C VAL A 69 7.05 -2.85 -8.20
N SER A 70 5.87 -3.29 -8.67
CA SER A 70 5.42 -3.11 -10.05
C SER A 70 4.59 -1.85 -10.21
N LEU A 71 5.15 -0.81 -10.85
CA LEU A 71 4.41 0.42 -11.16
C LEU A 71 4.19 0.52 -12.68
N SER A 72 2.92 0.43 -13.11
CA SER A 72 2.54 0.64 -14.52
C SER A 72 2.81 2.08 -14.94
N THR A 73 3.53 2.27 -16.03
CA THR A 73 3.86 3.60 -16.60
C THR A 73 2.68 4.26 -17.33
N ARG A 74 1.55 3.56 -17.52
CA ARG A 74 0.33 4.13 -18.10
C ARG A 74 -0.64 4.52 -16.97
N GLY A 75 -0.62 5.79 -16.57
CA GLY A 75 -1.57 6.33 -15.60
C GLY A 75 -0.94 7.04 -14.41
N CYS A 76 0.19 7.71 -14.62
CA CYS A 76 0.85 8.63 -13.69
C CYS A 76 1.41 7.99 -12.40
N VAL A 77 2.73 7.97 -12.40
CA VAL A 77 3.68 7.87 -11.30
C VAL A 77 3.36 9.00 -10.28
N TYR A 78 2.32 8.82 -9.45
CA TYR A 78 1.88 9.76 -8.41
C TYR A 78 2.51 9.45 -7.03
N HIS A 79 2.76 10.51 -6.24
CA HIS A 79 3.35 10.46 -4.90
C HIS A 79 2.70 9.41 -3.99
N GLY A 80 1.37 9.45 -3.80
CA GLY A 80 0.67 8.50 -2.92
C GLY A 80 0.59 7.07 -3.46
N ILE A 81 0.70 6.84 -4.78
CA ILE A 81 0.77 5.47 -5.31
C ILE A 81 2.10 4.83 -4.91
N VAL A 82 3.21 5.56 -4.97
CA VAL A 82 4.49 5.02 -4.49
C VAL A 82 4.43 4.72 -3.01
N GLN A 83 3.84 5.61 -2.22
CA GLN A 83 3.70 5.38 -0.78
C GLN A 83 2.83 4.17 -0.47
N HIS A 84 1.77 3.93 -1.25
CA HIS A 84 0.95 2.72 -1.17
C HIS A 84 1.81 1.46 -1.36
N GLU A 85 2.58 1.40 -2.45
CA GLU A 85 3.44 0.24 -2.71
C GLU A 85 4.56 0.08 -1.68
N LEU A 86 5.15 1.18 -1.21
CA LEU A 86 6.15 1.15 -0.16
C LEU A 86 5.55 0.70 1.18
N ASN A 87 4.28 1.02 1.48
CA ASN A 87 3.59 0.52 2.67
C ASN A 87 3.33 -0.99 2.58
N HIS A 88 2.95 -1.51 1.42
CA HIS A 88 2.90 -2.98 1.22
C HIS A 88 4.24 -3.63 1.51
N ALA A 89 5.32 -3.04 1.00
CA ALA A 89 6.69 -3.48 1.26
C ALA A 89 7.16 -3.27 2.71
N LEU A 90 6.38 -2.60 3.56
CA LEU A 90 6.61 -2.49 5.00
C LEU A 90 5.75 -3.48 5.80
N GLY A 91 4.87 -4.24 5.16
CA GLY A 91 3.99 -5.25 5.76
C GLY A 91 2.56 -4.77 6.04
N PHE A 92 2.07 -3.72 5.37
CA PHE A 92 0.70 -3.23 5.55
C PHE A 92 -0.25 -3.75 4.47
N TYR A 93 -1.33 -4.41 4.88
CA TYR A 93 -2.45 -4.77 4.00
C TYR A 93 -3.32 -3.56 3.64
N HIS A 94 -4.20 -3.75 2.66
CA HIS A 94 -5.22 -2.76 2.34
C HIS A 94 -6.18 -2.51 3.52
N GLU A 95 -6.63 -1.27 3.67
CA GLU A 95 -7.47 -0.90 4.79
C GLU A 95 -8.85 -1.58 4.73
N HIS A 96 -9.39 -1.79 3.52
CA HIS A 96 -10.68 -2.47 3.31
C HIS A 96 -10.64 -3.98 3.54
N THR A 97 -9.47 -4.58 3.76
CA THR A 97 -9.33 -6.01 4.08
C THR A 97 -9.11 -6.25 5.57
N ARG A 98 -9.08 -5.22 6.43
CA ARG A 98 -8.96 -5.40 7.88
C ARG A 98 -9.98 -6.37 8.47
N SER A 99 -9.57 -7.06 9.52
CA SER A 99 -10.41 -8.01 10.27
C SER A 99 -11.72 -7.40 10.79
N ASP A 100 -11.71 -6.10 11.11
CA ASP A 100 -12.84 -5.31 11.61
C ASP A 100 -13.59 -4.49 10.54
N ARG A 101 -13.24 -4.63 9.25
CA ARG A 101 -13.73 -3.76 8.17
C ARG A 101 -15.26 -3.73 8.02
N ASP A 102 -15.95 -4.81 8.38
CA ASP A 102 -17.41 -4.91 8.23
C ASP A 102 -18.18 -3.96 9.17
N SER A 103 -17.53 -3.35 10.15
CA SER A 103 -18.12 -2.27 10.97
C SER A 103 -18.05 -0.89 10.31
N TYR A 104 -17.34 -0.76 9.19
CA TYR A 104 -17.01 0.51 8.53
C TYR A 104 -17.37 0.51 7.05
N VAL A 105 -17.31 -0.63 6.38
CA VAL A 105 -17.66 -0.73 4.95
C VAL A 105 -18.52 -1.95 4.68
N THR A 106 -19.41 -1.82 3.70
CA THR A 106 -20.08 -2.94 3.04
C THR A 106 -19.39 -3.23 1.72
N ILE A 107 -19.06 -4.49 1.47
CA ILE A 107 -18.58 -4.96 0.16
C ILE A 107 -19.78 -5.40 -0.69
N ASN A 108 -19.98 -4.75 -1.84
CA ASN A 108 -21.05 -5.06 -2.78
C ASN A 108 -20.55 -6.12 -3.79
N TRP A 109 -20.47 -7.37 -3.36
CA TRP A 109 -19.92 -8.50 -4.12
C TRP A 109 -20.48 -8.65 -5.53
N GLN A 110 -21.76 -8.34 -5.73
CA GLN A 110 -22.46 -8.39 -7.02
C GLN A 110 -21.94 -7.37 -8.05
N ASN A 111 -21.25 -6.32 -7.60
CA ASN A 111 -20.69 -5.29 -8.46
C ASN A 111 -19.22 -5.55 -8.81
N ILE A 112 -18.58 -6.56 -8.21
CA ILE A 112 -17.15 -6.86 -8.35
C ILE A 112 -16.94 -7.89 -9.46
N ASP A 113 -15.88 -7.72 -10.25
CA ASP A 113 -15.42 -8.74 -11.20
C ASP A 113 -15.20 -10.07 -10.48
N PRO A 114 -15.91 -11.16 -10.86
CA PRO A 114 -15.79 -12.46 -10.21
C PRO A 114 -14.35 -12.98 -10.13
N THR A 115 -13.51 -12.64 -11.11
CA THR A 115 -12.09 -13.04 -11.13
C THR A 115 -11.22 -12.26 -10.14
N MET A 116 -11.72 -11.12 -9.63
CA MET A 116 -11.00 -10.19 -8.76
C MET A 116 -11.57 -10.09 -7.34
N GLN A 117 -12.62 -10.86 -7.01
CA GLN A 117 -13.26 -10.84 -5.68
C GLN A 117 -12.30 -11.14 -4.53
N TYR A 118 -11.26 -11.93 -4.76
CA TYR A 118 -10.26 -12.26 -3.73
C TYR A 118 -9.57 -11.02 -3.15
N ASN A 119 -9.47 -9.92 -3.90
CA ASN A 119 -8.89 -8.64 -3.44
C ASN A 119 -9.72 -7.93 -2.34
N PHE A 120 -10.93 -8.44 -2.06
CA PHE A 120 -11.84 -7.90 -1.05
C PHE A 120 -12.05 -8.88 0.11
N ASN A 121 -11.34 -10.01 0.13
CA ASN A 121 -11.37 -10.91 1.28
C ASN A 121 -10.79 -10.21 2.50
N LYS A 122 -11.29 -10.56 3.69
CA LYS A 122 -10.69 -10.07 4.93
C LYS A 122 -9.39 -10.82 5.20
N GLU A 123 -8.40 -10.09 5.64
CA GLU A 123 -7.14 -10.60 6.16
C GLU A 123 -7.20 -10.70 7.69
N ASN A 124 -6.43 -11.61 8.26
CA ASN A 124 -6.26 -11.69 9.71
C ASN A 124 -5.25 -10.62 10.17
N THR A 125 -5.70 -9.36 10.22
CA THR A 125 -4.82 -8.21 10.44
C THR A 125 -4.53 -7.96 11.92
N ASN A 126 -3.25 -7.67 12.23
CA ASN A 126 -2.91 -6.94 13.45
C ASN A 126 -3.18 -5.45 13.22
N ASN A 127 -4.24 -4.94 13.84
CA ASN A 127 -4.68 -3.55 13.66
C ASN A 127 -3.82 -2.54 14.43
N LEU A 128 -2.80 -2.98 15.19
CA LEU A 128 -1.88 -2.13 15.95
C LEU A 128 -2.59 -1.12 16.88
N ASN A 129 -3.76 -1.51 17.39
CA ASN A 129 -4.64 -0.66 18.20
C ASN A 129 -5.00 0.69 17.54
N THR A 130 -5.00 0.77 16.21
CA THR A 130 -5.46 1.96 15.50
C THR A 130 -6.89 1.78 14.98
N PRO A 131 -7.69 2.87 14.95
CA PRO A 131 -9.02 2.80 14.34
C PRO A 131 -8.91 2.55 12.84
N TYR A 132 -10.05 2.19 12.24
CA TYR A 132 -10.21 2.08 10.80
C TYR A 132 -10.12 3.48 10.16
N ASP A 133 -9.37 3.60 9.07
CA ASP A 133 -9.09 4.87 8.42
C ASP A 133 -9.53 4.92 6.95
N TYR A 134 -10.70 5.50 6.69
CA TYR A 134 -11.18 5.76 5.33
C TYR A 134 -10.20 6.58 4.46
N SER A 135 -9.36 7.41 5.11
CA SER A 135 -8.38 8.26 4.43
C SER A 135 -7.02 7.60 4.23
N SER A 136 -6.84 6.35 4.68
CA SER A 136 -5.59 5.61 4.48
C SER A 136 -5.25 5.52 3.00
N VAL A 137 -3.97 5.72 2.67
CA VAL A 137 -3.48 5.51 1.30
C VAL A 137 -3.66 4.04 0.89
N MET A 138 -3.81 3.13 1.85
CA MET A 138 -4.04 1.70 1.67
C MET A 138 -5.50 1.34 1.39
N HIS A 139 -6.44 2.29 1.47
CA HIS A 139 -7.84 2.01 1.18
C HIS A 139 -8.11 2.02 -0.34
N TYR A 140 -8.92 1.10 -0.84
CA TYR A 140 -9.43 1.15 -2.22
C TYR A 140 -10.51 2.23 -2.41
N GLY A 141 -10.66 2.70 -3.65
CA GLY A 141 -11.76 3.60 -4.02
C GLY A 141 -13.10 2.86 -4.13
N LYS A 142 -14.20 3.61 -4.16
CA LYS A 142 -15.57 3.07 -4.18
C LYS A 142 -15.84 2.12 -5.35
N THR A 143 -15.19 2.31 -6.50
CA THR A 143 -15.46 1.58 -7.75
C THR A 143 -14.33 0.61 -8.15
N ALA A 144 -13.44 0.25 -7.22
CA ALA A 144 -12.35 -0.68 -7.50
C ALA A 144 -12.90 -2.01 -8.06
N PHE A 145 -12.34 -2.50 -9.17
CA PHE A 145 -12.73 -3.76 -9.83
C PHE A 145 -14.22 -3.91 -10.16
N THR A 146 -14.92 -2.80 -10.41
CA THR A 146 -16.35 -2.82 -10.75
C THR A 146 -16.60 -3.38 -12.16
N ILE A 147 -17.68 -4.15 -12.34
CA ILE A 147 -18.14 -4.64 -13.66
C ILE A 147 -19.22 -3.77 -14.30
N ASN A 148 -19.84 -2.88 -13.52
CA ASN A 148 -21.03 -2.15 -13.93
C ASN A 148 -20.95 -0.65 -13.61
N GLY A 149 -19.79 -0.17 -13.16
CA GLY A 149 -19.57 1.22 -12.76
C GLY A 149 -20.16 1.58 -11.40
N LEU A 150 -20.86 0.65 -10.72
CA LEU A 150 -21.41 0.87 -9.39
C LEU A 150 -20.35 0.63 -8.31
N ASN A 151 -20.63 1.14 -7.11
CA ASN A 151 -19.73 0.98 -5.97
C ASN A 151 -19.55 -0.50 -5.60
N THR A 152 -18.30 -0.92 -5.47
CA THR A 152 -17.88 -2.20 -4.90
C THR A 152 -17.64 -2.09 -3.39
N ILE A 153 -17.30 -0.90 -2.89
CA ILE A 153 -17.16 -0.58 -1.46
C ILE A 153 -18.08 0.59 -1.11
N THR A 154 -18.93 0.42 -0.10
CA THR A 154 -19.79 1.48 0.45
C THR A 154 -19.43 1.74 1.92
N PRO A 155 -18.93 2.93 2.29
CA PRO A 155 -18.75 3.31 3.69
C PRO A 155 -20.07 3.33 4.46
N ILE A 156 -20.02 2.98 5.75
CA ILE A 156 -21.15 2.99 6.68
C ILE A 156 -20.77 3.68 8.00
N PRO A 157 -21.72 4.33 8.69
CA PRO A 157 -23.13 4.51 8.31
C PRO A 157 -23.32 5.57 7.20
N ASP A 158 -22.29 6.36 6.89
CA ASP A 158 -22.37 7.44 5.91
C ASP A 158 -21.67 7.08 4.60
N ALA A 159 -22.46 6.77 3.58
CA ALA A 159 -21.96 6.42 2.24
C ALA A 159 -21.28 7.60 1.50
N SER A 160 -21.41 8.84 1.99
CA SER A 160 -20.81 10.03 1.39
C SER A 160 -19.31 10.16 1.70
N VAL A 161 -18.83 9.48 2.74
CA VAL A 161 -17.41 9.45 3.14
C VAL A 161 -16.52 9.11 1.95
N GLN A 162 -15.43 9.85 1.81
CA GLN A 162 -14.46 9.67 0.72
C GLN A 162 -13.46 8.56 1.09
N ILE A 163 -13.17 7.70 0.11
CA ILE A 163 -12.20 6.59 0.24
C ILE A 163 -11.37 6.48 -1.04
N GLY A 164 -10.17 5.93 -0.94
CA GLY A 164 -9.30 5.69 -2.10
C GLY A 164 -8.39 6.85 -2.49
N GLN A 165 -8.09 7.75 -1.56
CA GLN A 165 -7.15 8.84 -1.81
C GLN A 165 -5.73 8.30 -2.14
N ARG A 166 -5.00 9.00 -3.01
CA ARG A 166 -3.60 8.71 -3.39
C ARG A 166 -2.74 9.98 -3.35
N VAL A 167 -3.04 10.88 -2.41
CA VAL A 167 -2.36 12.16 -2.22
C VAL A 167 -1.11 11.98 -1.37
N ASP A 168 -1.25 11.49 -0.13
CA ASP A 168 -0.14 11.24 0.80
C ASP A 168 -0.53 10.15 1.82
N LEU A 169 0.41 9.71 2.66
CA LEU A 169 0.13 8.88 3.83
C LEU A 169 -0.81 9.61 4.80
N SER A 170 -1.80 8.91 5.32
CA SER A 170 -2.64 9.46 6.39
C SER A 170 -1.86 9.56 7.71
N VAL A 171 -2.41 10.30 8.67
CA VAL A 171 -1.85 10.34 10.03
C VAL A 171 -1.81 8.95 10.67
N ILE A 172 -2.82 8.12 10.39
CA ILE A 172 -2.91 6.75 10.93
C ILE A 172 -1.94 5.82 10.20
N ASP A 173 -1.73 5.97 8.88
CA ASP A 173 -0.69 5.23 8.17
C ASP A 173 0.69 5.46 8.81
N ILE A 174 1.04 6.72 9.07
CA ILE A 174 2.29 7.12 9.74
C ILE A 174 2.37 6.54 11.15
N GLN A 175 1.29 6.64 11.93
CA GLN A 175 1.23 6.08 13.28
C GLN A 175 1.46 4.57 13.27
N ARG A 176 0.83 3.83 12.35
CA ARG A 176 0.97 2.38 12.23
C ARG A 176 2.40 1.98 11.87
N ILE A 177 3.05 2.71 10.95
CA ILE A 177 4.48 2.51 10.65
C ILE A 177 5.33 2.68 11.92
N ASN A 178 5.14 3.78 12.65
CA ASN A 178 5.92 4.06 13.85
C ASN A 178 5.72 2.99 14.93
N THR A 179 4.47 2.59 15.18
CA THR A 179 4.14 1.52 16.14
C THR A 179 4.76 0.18 15.75
N LEU A 180 4.67 -0.23 14.47
CA LEU A 180 5.19 -1.52 14.02
C LEU A 180 6.72 -1.61 14.10
N TYR A 181 7.39 -0.50 13.77
CA TYR A 181 8.85 -0.43 13.70
C TYR A 181 9.51 0.09 14.99
N ASN A 182 8.73 0.42 16.02
CA ASN A 182 9.17 1.05 17.27
C ASN A 182 10.03 2.29 17.02
N CYS A 183 9.53 3.15 16.14
CA CYS A 183 9.90 4.55 16.16
C CYS A 183 9.23 5.19 17.39
#